data_AF-K1Z700-F1
#
_entry.id   AF-K1Z700-F1
#
_cell.length_a   1.000
_cell.length_b   1.000
_cell.length_c   1.000
_cell.angle_alpha   90.00
_cell.angle_beta   90.00
_cell.angle_gamma   90.00
#
_symmetry.space_group_name_H-M   'P 1'
#
loop_
_entity.id
_entity.type
_entity.pdbx_description
1 polymer ?
#
loop_
_entity_poly.entity_id
_entity_poly.type
_entity_poly.pdbx_seq_one_letter_code
_entity_poly.pdbx_strand_id
1 'polypeptide(L)'
;MSLKNDQNGPQEKTGLKMSLERLRGRQSVRTTFRLPEDVIGLLGIAAGQFGLQQKVLLDQLIENVDVLKRVAETARQDLRAALPGRPKTFVLSKQTLLFLEKVSRECRIPRDALVELAILRLLPVVRSEREKQRKRIEILADMVNYLRYGQKLLAKSESLLGQDDHVYELIEKMIRLGEGSVAKMEVIVAKGRNMEEVEVDNKDGG
;
A
#
# COMPACT_ATOMS: atom_id res chain seq x y z
N MET A 1 -50.92 -47.27 -21.51
CA MET A 1 -50.12 -46.07 -21.84
C MET A 1 -50.37 -45.07 -20.74
N SER A 2 -49.43 -44.47 -19.99
CA SER A 2 -47.98 -44.62 -19.76
C SER A 2 -47.77 -43.84 -18.43
N LEU A 3 -47.41 -44.51 -17.33
CA LEU A 3 -46.11 -44.55 -16.66
C LEU A 3 -45.35 -43.20 -16.48
N LYS A 4 -44.92 -43.02 -15.22
CA LYS A 4 -44.21 -41.90 -14.57
C LYS A 4 -42.71 -41.80 -14.94
N ASN A 5 -42.16 -40.63 -14.59
CA ASN A 5 -40.76 -40.28 -14.22
C ASN A 5 -39.66 -40.13 -15.28
N ASP A 6 -39.07 -38.92 -15.36
CA ASP A 6 -37.69 -38.57 -14.94
C ASP A 6 -37.42 -37.08 -15.26
N GLN A 7 -37.30 -36.18 -14.27
CA GLN A 7 -36.04 -35.72 -13.66
C GLN A 7 -34.84 -35.57 -14.63
N ASN A 8 -34.54 -34.35 -15.08
CA ASN A 8 -33.36 -33.57 -14.65
C ASN A 8 -33.09 -32.41 -15.63
N GLY A 9 -33.17 -31.18 -15.12
CA GLY A 9 -32.65 -30.01 -15.82
C GLY A 9 -31.12 -29.96 -15.75
N PRO A 10 -30.43 -29.37 -16.75
CA PRO A 10 -29.04 -29.02 -16.57
C PRO A 10 -28.96 -27.75 -15.71
N GLN A 11 -28.77 -27.94 -14.40
CA GLN A 11 -28.12 -26.93 -13.55
C GLN A 11 -26.64 -26.86 -13.94
N GLU A 12 -26.31 -26.05 -14.94
CA GLU A 12 -24.92 -25.75 -15.29
C GLU A 12 -24.29 -24.76 -14.29
N LYS A 13 -23.69 -25.35 -13.24
CA LYS A 13 -22.39 -25.00 -12.64
C LYS A 13 -21.89 -23.56 -12.88
N THR A 14 -22.43 -22.61 -12.13
CA THR A 14 -21.97 -21.21 -11.97
C THR A 14 -20.65 -21.06 -11.18
N GLY A 15 -19.70 -21.99 -11.34
CA GLY A 15 -18.48 -22.05 -10.50
C GLY A 15 -17.13 -22.14 -11.21
N LEU A 16 -17.08 -22.40 -12.52
CA LEU A 16 -15.80 -22.79 -13.18
C LEU A 16 -15.60 -22.20 -14.59
N LYS A 17 -16.08 -20.99 -14.85
CA LYS A 17 -15.68 -20.22 -16.06
C LYS A 17 -14.62 -19.17 -15.69
N MET A 18 -13.44 -19.64 -15.24
CA MET A 18 -12.22 -18.89 -15.55
C MET A 18 -12.06 -18.92 -17.08
N SER A 19 -12.66 -17.95 -17.77
CA SER A 19 -12.55 -17.80 -19.22
C SER A 19 -11.06 -17.74 -19.62
N LEU A 20 -10.68 -18.49 -20.66
CA LEU A 20 -9.35 -18.44 -21.28
C LEU A 20 -8.92 -17.01 -21.62
N GLU A 21 -9.86 -16.11 -21.92
CA GLU A 21 -9.57 -14.70 -22.17
C GLU A 21 -9.11 -13.97 -20.91
N ARG A 22 -9.71 -14.29 -19.75
CA ARG A 22 -9.25 -13.75 -18.45
C ARG A 22 -7.87 -14.25 -18.09
N LEU A 23 -7.55 -15.51 -18.42
CA LEU A 23 -6.21 -16.08 -18.22
C LEU A 23 -5.17 -15.46 -19.17
N ARG A 24 -5.53 -15.23 -20.43
CA ARG A 24 -4.67 -14.53 -21.41
C ARG A 24 -4.44 -13.06 -21.05
N GLY A 25 -5.46 -12.37 -20.53
CA GLY A 25 -5.36 -10.99 -20.05
C GLY A 25 -4.39 -10.83 -18.87
N ARG A 26 -4.27 -11.85 -18.02
CA ARG A 26 -3.33 -11.91 -16.89
C ARG A 26 -1.89 -12.23 -17.26
N GLN A 27 -1.60 -12.52 -18.53
CA GLN A 27 -0.22 -12.72 -18.97
C GLN A 27 0.59 -11.44 -18.73
N SER A 28 1.77 -11.63 -18.15
CA SER A 28 2.68 -10.55 -17.83
C SER A 28 3.48 -10.15 -19.07
N VAL A 29 3.58 -8.85 -19.33
CA VAL A 29 4.39 -8.26 -20.41
C VAL A 29 5.30 -7.18 -19.86
N ARG A 30 6.50 -7.05 -20.43
CA ARG A 30 7.45 -5.99 -20.09
C ARG A 30 7.21 -4.79 -21.00
N THR A 31 7.00 -3.62 -20.42
CA THR A 31 6.79 -2.37 -21.16
C THR A 31 7.66 -1.28 -20.56
N THR A 32 8.31 -0.49 -21.41
CA THR A 32 9.16 0.63 -20.99
C THR A 32 8.39 1.93 -21.12
N PHE A 33 8.41 2.74 -20.06
CA PHE A 33 7.86 4.09 -20.02
C PHE A 33 8.97 5.06 -19.64
N ARG A 34 8.90 6.32 -20.10
CA ARG A 34 9.76 7.40 -19.61
C ARG A 34 9.07 8.10 -18.46
N LEU A 35 9.59 7.96 -17.25
CA LEU A 35 9.02 8.54 -16.03
C LEU A 35 10.06 9.32 -15.24
N PRO A 36 9.67 10.38 -14.52
CA PRO A 36 10.51 11.04 -13.53
C PRO A 36 11.04 10.07 -12.44
N GLU A 37 12.20 10.37 -11.88
CA GLU A 37 12.89 9.54 -10.86
C GLU A 37 12.03 9.33 -9.61
N ASP A 38 11.52 10.44 -9.11
CA ASP A 38 10.64 10.61 -7.97
C ASP A 38 9.32 9.85 -8.15
N VAL A 39 8.75 9.84 -9.36
CA VAL A 39 7.56 9.04 -9.68
C VAL A 39 7.86 7.54 -9.61
N ILE A 40 9.01 7.10 -10.13
CA ILE A 40 9.44 5.70 -10.02
C ILE A 40 9.67 5.32 -8.55
N GLY A 41 10.30 6.21 -7.78
CA GLY A 41 10.51 6.06 -6.34
C GLY A 41 9.19 5.93 -5.58
N LEU A 42 8.23 6.81 -5.86
CA LEU A 42 6.90 6.82 -5.25
C LEU A 42 6.18 5.48 -5.39
N LEU A 43 6.19 4.89 -6.60
CA LEU A 43 5.60 3.58 -6.84
C LEU A 43 6.29 2.49 -6.00
N GLY A 44 7.63 2.57 -5.87
CA GLY A 44 8.41 1.63 -5.05
C GLY A 44 8.07 1.71 -3.57
N ILE A 45 8.03 2.92 -3.01
CA ILE A 45 7.65 3.16 -1.60
C ILE A 45 6.24 2.64 -1.34
N ALA A 46 5.28 3.04 -2.17
CA ALA A 46 3.89 2.64 -2.02
C ALA A 46 3.72 1.13 -2.09
N ALA A 47 4.37 0.47 -3.05
CA ALA A 47 4.35 -0.98 -3.18
C ALA A 47 4.89 -1.67 -1.92
N GLY A 48 6.06 -1.25 -1.43
CA GLY A 48 6.64 -1.80 -0.20
C GLY A 48 5.74 -1.62 1.02
N GLN A 49 5.06 -0.48 1.10
CA GLN A 49 4.24 -0.11 2.26
C GLN A 49 2.89 -0.81 2.29
N PHE A 50 2.30 -1.07 1.13
CA PHE A 50 1.10 -1.89 1.03
C PHE A 50 1.41 -3.41 1.01
N GLY A 51 2.69 -3.80 1.07
CA GLY A 51 3.09 -5.21 0.93
C GLY A 51 2.73 -5.79 -0.45
N LEU A 52 2.65 -4.93 -1.47
CA LEU A 52 2.25 -5.29 -2.83
C LEU A 52 3.47 -5.32 -3.76
N GLN A 53 3.40 -6.14 -4.80
CA GLN A 53 4.35 -6.04 -5.91
C GLN A 53 4.03 -4.81 -6.77
N GLN A 54 5.06 -4.12 -7.27
CA GLN A 54 4.89 -2.94 -8.13
C GLN A 54 3.99 -3.21 -9.34
N LYS A 55 4.09 -4.40 -9.96
CA LYS A 55 3.20 -4.83 -11.05
C LYS A 55 1.73 -4.76 -10.62
N VAL A 56 1.40 -5.40 -9.49
CA VAL A 56 0.02 -5.52 -9.01
C VAL A 56 -0.54 -4.14 -8.69
N LEU A 57 0.23 -3.31 -8.00
CA LEU A 57 -0.16 -1.95 -7.67
C LEU A 57 -0.40 -1.11 -8.94
N LEU A 58 0.51 -1.19 -9.91
CA LEU A 58 0.39 -0.44 -11.16
C LEU A 58 -0.77 -0.93 -12.04
N ASP A 59 -0.99 -2.25 -12.11
CA ASP A 59 -2.17 -2.84 -12.78
C ASP A 59 -3.46 -2.29 -12.15
N GLN A 60 -3.59 -2.32 -10.82
CA GLN A 60 -4.76 -1.81 -10.11
C GLN A 60 -5.00 -0.31 -10.32
N LEU A 61 -3.94 0.48 -10.38
CA LEU A 61 -4.04 1.92 -10.63
C LEU A 61 -4.59 2.19 -12.04
N ILE A 62 -4.19 1.42 -13.04
CA ILE A 62 -4.55 1.66 -14.44
C ILE A 62 -5.88 1.01 -14.82
N GLU A 63 -6.22 -0.15 -14.26
CA GLU A 63 -7.45 -0.90 -14.58
C GLU A 63 -8.74 -0.12 -14.26
N ASN A 64 -8.69 0.85 -13.33
CA ASN A 64 -9.81 1.75 -13.10
C ASN A 64 -9.86 2.88 -14.15
N VAL A 65 -10.37 2.51 -15.33
CA VAL A 65 -10.44 3.34 -16.53
C VAL A 65 -11.14 4.68 -16.28
N ASP A 66 -12.27 4.69 -15.57
CA ASP A 66 -13.04 5.91 -15.35
C ASP A 66 -12.31 6.90 -14.43
N VAL A 67 -11.62 6.39 -13.41
CA VAL A 67 -10.78 7.24 -12.56
C VAL A 67 -9.58 7.76 -13.35
N LEU A 68 -8.93 6.91 -14.15
CA LEU A 68 -7.77 7.32 -14.96
C LEU A 68 -8.15 8.42 -15.96
N LYS A 69 -9.30 8.31 -16.62
CA LYS A 69 -9.84 9.35 -17.53
C LYS A 69 -10.08 10.68 -16.82
N ARG A 70 -10.76 10.67 -15.67
CA ARG A 70 -11.02 11.90 -14.91
C ARG A 70 -9.73 12.61 -14.51
N VAL A 71 -8.73 11.85 -14.05
CA VAL A 71 -7.43 12.44 -13.68
C VAL A 71 -6.68 12.98 -14.90
N ALA A 72 -6.72 12.25 -16.02
CA ALA A 72 -6.15 12.69 -17.29
C ALA A 72 -6.78 14.00 -17.80
N GLU A 73 -8.10 14.16 -17.66
CA GLU A 73 -8.82 15.37 -18.05
C GLU A 73 -8.46 16.57 -17.17
N THR A 74 -8.40 16.38 -15.85
CA THR A 74 -8.03 17.45 -14.91
C THR A 74 -6.57 17.90 -15.08
N ALA A 75 -5.64 16.96 -15.27
CA ALA A 75 -4.20 17.26 -15.37
C ALA A 75 -3.75 17.71 -16.77
N ARG A 76 -4.68 17.84 -17.73
CA ARG A 76 -4.35 18.15 -19.14
C ARG A 76 -3.66 19.50 -19.33
N GLN A 77 -3.85 20.43 -18.40
CA GLN A 77 -3.21 21.75 -18.42
C GLN A 77 -1.76 21.68 -17.91
N ASP A 78 -1.50 20.87 -16.89
CA ASP A 78 -0.19 20.73 -16.22
C ASP A 78 0.79 19.83 -16.99
N LEU A 79 0.26 18.87 -17.76
CA LEU A 79 1.02 17.89 -18.55
C LEU A 79 1.95 18.49 -19.63
N ARG A 80 1.75 19.76 -20.00
CA ARG A 80 2.57 20.43 -21.02
C ARG A 80 3.99 20.77 -20.56
N ALA A 81 4.28 20.68 -19.25
CA ALA A 81 5.57 21.05 -18.66
C ALA A 81 6.43 19.84 -18.23
N ALA A 82 6.05 18.60 -18.58
CA ALA A 82 6.69 17.39 -18.05
C ALA A 82 8.20 17.33 -18.36
N LEU A 83 8.98 17.09 -17.29
CA LEU A 83 10.45 16.92 -17.32
C LEU A 83 10.86 15.69 -18.15
N PRO A 84 12.09 15.63 -18.68
CA PRO A 84 12.57 14.46 -19.40
C PRO A 84 12.69 13.25 -18.47
N GLY A 85 11.70 12.36 -18.51
CA GLY A 85 11.71 11.11 -17.75
C GLY A 85 12.78 10.13 -18.23
N ARG A 86 13.29 9.30 -17.32
CA ARG A 86 14.21 8.21 -17.65
C ARG A 86 13.44 6.95 -18.07
N PRO A 87 13.99 6.12 -18.97
CA PRO A 87 13.34 4.87 -19.34
C PRO A 87 13.33 3.88 -18.17
N LYS A 88 12.14 3.41 -17.78
CA LYS A 88 11.95 2.37 -16.78
C LYS A 88 11.03 1.29 -17.34
N THR A 89 11.51 0.04 -17.31
CA THR A 89 10.73 -1.12 -17.73
C THR A 89 9.96 -1.68 -16.54
N PHE A 90 8.64 -1.74 -16.67
CA PHE A 90 7.74 -2.39 -15.73
C PHE A 90 7.17 -3.68 -16.31
N VAL A 91 6.75 -4.58 -15.42
CA VAL A 91 5.94 -5.73 -15.78
C VAL A 91 4.48 -5.36 -15.53
N LEU A 92 3.62 -5.56 -16.53
CA LEU A 92 2.18 -5.26 -16.50
C LEU A 92 1.37 -6.45 -17.01
N SER A 93 0.08 -6.49 -16.73
CA SER A 93 -0.82 -7.40 -17.44
C SER A 93 -1.04 -6.92 -18.89
N LYS A 94 -1.26 -7.86 -19.83
CA LYS A 94 -1.66 -7.51 -21.21
C LYS A 94 -2.92 -6.65 -21.23
N GLN A 95 -3.87 -6.97 -20.36
CA GLN A 95 -5.12 -6.26 -20.24
C GLN A 95 -4.90 -4.79 -19.82
N THR A 96 -4.01 -4.55 -18.86
CA THR A 96 -3.61 -3.20 -18.42
C THR A 96 -3.06 -2.37 -19.58
N LEU A 97 -2.20 -2.96 -20.41
CA LEU A 97 -1.64 -2.26 -21.57
C LEU A 97 -2.72 -1.87 -22.59
N LEU A 98 -3.69 -2.76 -22.86
CA LEU A 98 -4.82 -2.47 -23.74
C LEU A 98 -5.69 -1.34 -23.20
N PHE A 99 -5.96 -1.33 -21.89
CA PHE A 99 -6.69 -0.22 -21.26
C PHE A 99 -5.94 1.10 -21.37
N LEU A 100 -4.63 1.08 -21.11
CA LEU A 100 -3.78 2.26 -21.23
C LEU A 100 -3.77 2.81 -22.66
N GLU A 101 -3.69 1.95 -23.68
CA GLU A 101 -3.77 2.34 -25.09
C GLU A 101 -5.13 2.93 -25.45
N LYS A 102 -6.23 2.33 -24.96
CA LYS A 102 -7.58 2.85 -25.17
C LYS A 102 -7.73 4.26 -24.60
N VAL A 103 -7.36 4.46 -23.33
CA VAL A 103 -7.46 5.77 -22.65
C VAL A 103 -6.54 6.80 -23.30
N SER A 104 -5.33 6.40 -23.68
CA SER A 104 -4.39 7.28 -24.39
C SER A 104 -4.97 7.84 -25.68
N ARG A 105 -5.66 7.01 -26.48
CA ARG A 105 -6.31 7.44 -27.72
C ARG A 105 -7.53 8.32 -27.46
N GLU A 106 -8.37 7.95 -26.51
CA GLU A 106 -9.61 8.67 -26.18
C GLU A 106 -9.30 10.07 -25.61
N CYS A 107 -8.34 10.19 -24.70
CA CYS A 107 -7.97 11.46 -24.07
C CYS A 107 -6.91 12.26 -24.85
N ARG A 108 -6.28 11.65 -25.86
CA ARG A 108 -5.12 12.19 -26.61
C ARG A 108 -3.95 12.57 -25.69
N ILE A 109 -3.62 11.69 -24.74
CA ILE A 109 -2.50 11.86 -23.79
C ILE A 109 -1.52 10.69 -23.97
N PRO A 110 -0.20 10.92 -24.00
CA PRO A 110 0.79 9.84 -24.08
C PRO A 110 0.64 8.80 -22.96
N ARG A 111 0.93 7.54 -23.26
CA ARG A 111 0.88 6.45 -22.26
C ARG A 111 1.78 6.71 -21.05
N ASP A 112 2.97 7.27 -21.29
CA ASP A 112 3.95 7.60 -20.25
C ASP A 112 3.35 8.60 -19.25
N ALA A 113 2.72 9.66 -19.75
CA ALA A 113 2.00 10.65 -18.94
C ALA A 113 0.82 10.05 -18.15
N LEU A 114 0.06 9.12 -18.75
CA LEU A 114 -1.01 8.43 -18.04
C LEU A 114 -0.48 7.54 -16.91
N VAL A 115 0.64 6.86 -17.11
CA VAL A 115 1.31 6.05 -16.08
C VAL A 115 1.82 6.94 -14.96
N GLU A 116 2.44 8.07 -15.30
CA GLU A 116 2.89 9.07 -14.34
C GLU A 116 1.74 9.56 -13.46
N LEU A 117 0.65 10.04 -14.07
CA LEU A 117 -0.55 10.47 -13.34
C LEU A 117 -1.14 9.36 -12.49
N ALA A 118 -1.15 8.12 -13.01
CA ALA A 118 -1.66 6.98 -12.27
C ALA A 118 -0.89 6.77 -10.96
N ILE A 119 0.45 6.91 -11.00
CA ILE A 119 1.35 6.76 -9.85
C ILE A 119 1.27 7.96 -8.91
N LEU A 120 1.20 9.19 -9.42
CA LEU A 120 1.12 10.41 -8.61
C LEU A 120 -0.10 10.45 -7.67
N ARG A 121 -1.18 9.73 -7.99
CA ARG A 121 -2.33 9.54 -7.08
C ARG A 121 -1.98 8.85 -5.76
N LEU A 122 -0.85 8.15 -5.69
CA LEU A 122 -0.35 7.54 -4.45
C LEU A 122 0.24 8.57 -3.49
N LEU A 123 0.64 9.76 -3.99
CA LEU A 123 1.30 10.79 -3.20
C LEU A 123 0.51 11.20 -1.94
N PRO A 124 -0.79 11.53 -1.99
CA PRO A 124 -1.55 11.86 -0.78
C PRO A 124 -1.62 10.69 0.20
N VAL A 125 -1.73 9.46 -0.30
CA VAL A 125 -1.80 8.26 0.55
C VAL A 125 -0.47 8.06 1.27
N VAL A 126 0.65 8.12 0.54
CA VAL A 126 2.00 7.99 1.09
C VAL A 126 2.30 9.11 2.10
N ARG A 127 1.92 10.37 1.80
CA ARG A 127 2.05 11.50 2.73
C ARG A 127 1.28 11.26 4.03
N SER A 128 0.01 10.84 3.92
CA SER A 128 -0.82 10.57 5.11
C SER A 128 -0.27 9.44 5.98
N GLU A 129 0.32 8.42 5.35
CA GLU A 129 0.86 7.28 6.06
C GLU A 129 2.23 7.57 6.69
N ARG A 130 3.06 8.40 6.03
CA ARG A 130 4.27 8.98 6.65
C ARG A 130 3.95 9.74 7.93
N GLU A 131 2.90 10.54 7.91
CA GLU A 131 2.49 11.32 9.07
C GLU A 131 2.04 10.42 10.22
N LYS A 132 1.25 9.38 9.92
CA LYS A 132 0.91 8.36 10.93
C LYS A 132 2.16 7.67 11.47
N GLN A 133 3.14 7.39 10.61
CA GLN A 133 4.37 6.72 11.01
C GLN A 133 5.20 7.56 11.98
N ARG A 134 5.32 8.89 11.76
CA ARG A 134 5.96 9.81 12.71
C ARG A 134 5.28 9.76 14.08
N LYS A 135 3.95 9.83 14.11
CA LYS A 135 3.18 9.73 15.36
C LYS A 135 3.38 8.38 16.06
N ARG A 136 3.50 7.27 15.32
CA ARG A 136 3.80 5.96 15.91
C ARG A 136 5.17 5.93 16.58
N ILE A 137 6.18 6.59 16.00
CA ILE A 137 7.52 6.70 16.58
C ILE A 137 7.47 7.50 17.89
N GLU A 138 6.76 8.62 17.91
CA GLU A 138 6.55 9.43 19.12
C GLU A 138 5.87 8.62 20.22
N ILE A 139 4.74 7.96 19.91
CA ILE A 139 4.00 7.13 20.87
C ILE A 139 4.86 5.95 21.38
N LEU A 140 5.69 5.35 20.52
CA LEU A 140 6.62 4.29 20.95
C LEU A 140 7.63 4.83 21.97
N ALA A 141 8.20 6.01 21.74
CA ALA A 141 9.12 6.64 22.68
C ALA A 141 8.43 6.92 24.03
N ASP A 142 7.18 7.38 24.02
CA ASP A 142 6.39 7.59 25.23
C ASP A 142 6.13 6.28 25.99
N MET A 143 5.80 5.20 25.27
CA MET A 143 5.57 3.89 25.89
C MET A 143 6.85 3.30 26.50
N VAL A 144 8.01 3.48 25.86
CA VAL A 144 9.31 3.09 26.42
C VAL A 144 9.59 3.88 27.71
N ASN A 145 9.29 5.18 27.72
CA ASN A 145 9.42 6.01 28.92
C ASN A 145 8.47 5.58 30.04
N TYR A 146 7.22 5.25 29.70
CA TYR A 146 6.23 4.72 30.64
C TYR A 146 6.70 3.42 31.29
N LEU A 147 7.24 2.47 30.52
CA LEU A 147 7.80 1.22 31.06
C LEU A 147 8.94 1.45 32.02
N ARG A 148 9.85 2.38 31.69
CA ARG A 148 10.94 2.77 32.58
C ARG A 148 10.43 3.34 33.91
N TYR A 149 9.32 4.09 33.89
CA TYR A 149 8.67 4.53 35.12
C TYR A 149 8.04 3.35 35.89
N GLY A 150 7.36 2.45 35.19
CA GLY A 150 6.82 1.22 35.78
C GLY A 150 7.88 0.40 36.49
N GLN A 151 9.05 0.19 35.86
CA GLN A 151 10.19 -0.53 36.45
C GLN A 151 10.69 0.14 37.74
N LYS A 152 10.73 1.47 37.81
CA LYS A 152 11.06 2.18 39.05
C LYS A 152 10.00 1.96 40.14
N LEU A 153 8.73 1.91 39.76
CA LEU A 153 7.64 1.64 40.70
C LEU A 153 7.70 0.21 41.24
N LEU A 154 8.03 -0.76 40.40
CA LEU A 154 8.23 -2.16 40.79
C LEU A 154 9.38 -2.31 41.79
N ALA A 155 10.53 -1.69 41.50
CA ALA A 155 11.67 -1.69 42.42
C ALA A 155 11.32 -1.03 43.77
N LYS A 156 10.49 0.02 43.74
CA LYS A 156 9.97 0.66 44.96
C LYS A 156 9.03 -0.26 45.73
N SER A 157 8.09 -0.94 45.07
CA SER A 157 7.19 -1.87 45.75
C SER A 157 7.94 -3.07 46.34
N GLU A 158 8.95 -3.58 45.64
CA GLU A 158 9.84 -4.63 46.15
C GLU A 158 10.53 -4.19 47.43
N SER A 159 11.13 -2.99 47.42
CA SER A 159 11.85 -2.45 48.58
C SER A 159 10.96 -2.16 49.79
N LEU A 160 9.68 -1.83 49.59
CA LEU A 160 8.78 -1.40 50.67
C LEU A 160 7.88 -2.53 51.19
N LEU A 161 7.48 -3.46 50.32
CA LEU A 161 6.47 -4.48 50.61
C LEU A 161 7.01 -5.90 50.46
N GLY A 162 8.09 -6.10 49.71
CA GLY A 162 8.62 -7.42 49.36
C GLY A 162 7.98 -8.02 48.10
N GLN A 163 8.59 -9.09 47.60
CA GLN A 163 8.14 -9.77 46.37
C GLN A 163 6.87 -10.61 46.56
N ASP A 164 6.59 -11.05 47.79
CA ASP A 164 5.41 -11.85 48.12
C ASP A 164 4.13 -11.01 48.28
N ASP A 165 4.25 -9.68 48.20
CA ASP A 165 3.10 -8.77 48.34
C ASP A 165 2.27 -8.71 47.06
N HIS A 166 0.95 -8.74 47.22
CA HIS A 166 0.03 -8.73 46.08
C HIS A 166 0.14 -7.47 45.21
N VAL A 167 0.48 -6.30 45.79
CA VAL A 167 0.70 -5.06 45.04
C VAL A 167 1.93 -5.18 44.15
N TYR A 168 3.01 -5.78 44.65
CA TYR A 168 4.21 -6.07 43.84
C TYR A 168 3.85 -6.95 42.64
N GLU A 169 3.13 -8.06 42.87
CA GLU A 169 2.72 -8.96 41.79
C GLU A 169 1.86 -8.27 40.72
N LEU A 170 0.93 -7.40 41.12
CA LEU A 170 0.07 -6.66 40.18
C LEU A 170 0.89 -5.71 39.31
N ILE A 171 1.85 -4.99 39.91
CA ILE A 171 2.75 -4.08 39.17
C ILE A 171 3.63 -4.89 38.21
N GLU A 172 4.18 -6.01 38.65
CA GLU A 172 5.01 -6.89 37.84
C GLU A 172 4.25 -7.38 36.60
N LYS A 173 3.01 -7.86 36.78
CA LYS A 173 2.14 -8.31 35.68
C LYS A 173 1.88 -7.20 34.66
N MET A 174 1.62 -5.96 35.12
CA MET A 174 1.41 -4.82 34.22
C MET A 174 2.66 -4.50 33.40
N ILE A 175 3.84 -4.54 34.01
CA ILE A 175 5.11 -4.26 33.32
C ILE A 175 5.38 -5.32 32.25
N ARG A 176 5.26 -6.62 32.60
CA ARG A 176 5.47 -7.72 31.65
C ARG A 176 4.54 -7.63 30.45
N LEU A 177 3.26 -7.28 30.67
CA LEU A 177 2.30 -7.06 29.58
C LEU A 177 2.70 -5.86 28.71
N GLY A 178 3.14 -4.78 29.34
CA GLY A 178 3.60 -3.59 28.65
C GLY A 178 4.86 -3.85 27.80
N GLU A 179 5.86 -4.58 28.32
CA GLU A 179 7.06 -4.99 27.59
C GLU A 179 6.73 -5.79 26.33
N GLY A 180 5.84 -6.79 26.46
CA GLY A 180 5.35 -7.55 25.32
C GLY A 180 4.58 -6.70 24.30
N SER A 181 3.93 -5.62 24.74
CA SER A 181 3.21 -4.70 23.87
C SER A 181 4.16 -3.75 23.14
N VAL A 182 5.17 -3.20 23.84
CA VAL A 182 6.22 -2.36 23.25
C VAL A 182 7.00 -3.12 22.20
N ALA A 183 7.39 -4.37 22.45
CA ALA A 183 8.09 -5.20 21.45
C ALA A 183 7.26 -5.37 20.16
N LYS A 184 5.93 -5.52 20.27
CA LYS A 184 5.05 -5.56 19.09
C LYS A 184 4.98 -4.21 18.37
N MET A 185 4.95 -3.11 19.12
CA MET A 185 4.99 -1.75 18.54
C MET A 185 6.30 -1.49 17.80
N GLU A 186 7.44 -1.92 18.34
CA GLU A 186 8.74 -1.82 17.67
C GLU A 186 8.75 -2.53 16.31
N VAL A 187 8.16 -3.73 16.22
CA VAL A 187 8.02 -4.44 14.94
C VAL A 187 7.17 -3.66 13.95
N ILE A 188 6.08 -3.02 14.39
CA ILE A 188 5.22 -2.19 13.53
C ILE A 188 6.00 -0.96 13.04
N VAL A 189 6.69 -0.26 13.95
CA VAL A 189 7.48 0.93 13.63
C VAL A 189 8.63 0.58 12.69
N ALA A 190 9.35 -0.52 12.94
CA ALA A 190 10.46 -0.97 12.10
C ALA A 190 10.02 -1.24 10.65
N LYS A 191 8.85 -1.88 10.46
CA LYS A 191 8.28 -2.10 9.11
C LYS A 191 7.99 -0.78 8.37
N GLY A 192 7.62 0.27 9.11
CA GLY A 192 7.31 1.57 8.53
C GLY A 192 8.54 2.40 8.14
N ARG A 193 9.77 2.06 8.58
CA ARG A 193 10.99 2.86 8.30
C ARG A 193 11.32 3.03 6.81
N ASN A 194 10.92 2.07 5.97
CA ASN A 194 11.09 2.15 4.51
C ASN A 194 10.38 3.37 3.88
N MET A 195 9.56 4.12 4.63
CA MET A 195 8.95 5.38 4.20
C MET A 195 9.86 6.60 4.33
N GLU A 196 10.88 6.59 5.18
CA GLU A 196 11.64 7.80 5.52
C GLU A 196 12.78 8.09 4.52
N GLU A 197 13.25 7.07 3.80
CA GLU A 197 14.47 7.14 2.98
C GLU A 197 14.32 7.83 1.61
N VAL A 198 13.12 8.26 1.22
CA VAL A 198 12.90 8.84 -0.12
C VAL A 198 12.25 10.21 -0.01
N GLU A 199 13.03 11.27 -0.14
CA GLU A 199 12.52 12.62 -0.34
C GLU A 199 11.79 12.65 -1.70
N VAL A 200 10.46 12.57 -1.64
CA VAL A 200 9.62 12.90 -2.80
C VAL A 200 9.31 14.39 -2.63
N ASP A 201 10.32 15.20 -2.88
CA ASP A 201 10.24 16.65 -2.77
C ASP A 201 9.50 17.17 -4.00
N ASN A 202 8.17 17.33 -3.88
CA ASN A 202 7.47 18.22 -4.79
C ASN A 202 7.86 19.62 -4.35
N LYS A 203 8.77 20.24 -5.09
CA LYS A 203 8.91 21.69 -5.10
C LYS A 203 7.57 22.26 -5.54
N ASP A 204 6.71 22.58 -4.58
CA ASP A 204 5.68 23.59 -4.75
C ASP A 204 6.44 24.90 -5.00
N GLY A 205 6.64 25.22 -6.27
CA GLY A 205 7.36 26.41 -6.71
C GLY A 205 6.47 27.27 -7.58
N GLY A 206 5.98 28.37 -7.00
CA GLY A 206 5.48 29.56 -7.72
C GLY A 206 3.98 29.69 -7.82
#